data_AF-A0A3P6C1F1-F1
#
_entry.id   AF-A0A3P6C1F1-F1
#
_cell.length_a   1.000
_cell.length_b   1.000
_cell.length_c   1.000
_cell.angle_alpha   90.00
_cell.angle_beta   90.00
_cell.angle_gamma   90.00
#
_symmetry.space_group_name_H-M   'P 1'
#
loop_
_entity.id
_entity.type
_entity.pdbx_description
1 polymer ?
#
loop_
_entity_poly.entity_id
_entity_poly.type
_entity_poly.pdbx_seq_one_letter_code
_entity_poly.pdbx_strand_id
1 'polypeptide(L)'
;MEEARYVQGVEDHAAEKGVLGGLKVKNVVTGDVSDLKVSGLFFAIGHEPAAKFLDGQLELDEDGYVVTKPSTTKTSVVGVFTAGDVQDKSYRQAITAAGTDEMRLFSSGYLICQLPFLNSSIEPKFLPYQIYWKKTYKRTIKKHCQI
;
A
#
# COMPACT_ATOMS: atom_id res chain seq x y z
N MET A 1 -36.70 3.67 6.61
CA MET A 1 -35.50 2.79 6.55
C MET A 1 -35.35 2.46 5.07
N GLU A 2 -34.43 3.12 4.38
CA GLU A 2 -34.21 2.87 2.95
C GLU A 2 -33.33 1.62 2.85
N GLU A 3 -33.83 0.59 2.16
CA GLU A 3 -33.12 -0.66 1.92
C GLU A 3 -31.75 -0.36 1.31
N ALA A 4 -30.70 -0.99 1.86
CA ALA A 4 -29.37 -0.93 1.29
C ALA A 4 -29.44 -1.53 -0.13
N ARG A 5 -29.51 -0.66 -1.15
CA ARG A 5 -29.43 -1.04 -2.55
C ARG A 5 -28.05 -1.65 -2.78
N TYR A 6 -27.97 -2.96 -2.92
CA TYR A 6 -26.73 -3.64 -3.27
C TYR A 6 -26.46 -3.39 -4.76
N VAL A 7 -25.42 -2.60 -5.06
CA VAL A 7 -25.09 -2.13 -6.41
C VAL A 7 -23.93 -2.94 -6.97
N GLN A 8 -24.15 -3.62 -8.10
CA GLN A 8 -23.10 -4.36 -8.79
C GLN A 8 -22.90 -3.80 -10.20
N GLY A 9 -21.86 -2.99 -10.34
CA GLY A 9 -21.53 -2.29 -11.58
C GLY A 9 -21.91 -0.82 -11.51
N VAL A 10 -20.91 0.02 -11.69
CA VAL A 10 -21.03 1.47 -11.78
C VAL A 10 -20.38 1.85 -13.10
N GLU A 11 -21.19 2.17 -14.11
CA GLU A 11 -20.71 2.73 -15.36
C GLU A 11 -20.85 4.25 -15.29
N ASP A 12 -19.77 4.95 -15.64
CA ASP A 12 -19.72 6.40 -15.71
C ASP A 12 -20.25 6.90 -17.06
N HIS A 13 -21.22 7.81 -17.01
CA HIS A 13 -21.57 8.61 -18.16
C HIS A 13 -20.86 9.95 -18.06
N ALA A 14 -19.88 10.17 -18.93
CA ALA A 14 -19.15 11.42 -19.00
C ALA A 14 -20.10 12.55 -19.43
N ALA A 15 -20.30 13.54 -18.57
CA ALA A 15 -20.87 14.81 -19.01
C ALA A 15 -19.77 15.57 -19.77
N GLU A 16 -20.17 16.29 -20.82
CA GLU A 16 -19.25 17.14 -21.59
C GLU A 16 -18.41 18.01 -20.63
N LYS A 17 -17.08 17.84 -20.69
CA LYS A 17 -16.02 18.44 -19.84
C LYS A 17 -15.44 17.60 -18.68
N GLY A 18 -15.51 16.26 -18.74
CA GLY A 18 -14.72 15.40 -17.84
C GLY A 18 -15.20 15.40 -16.38
N VAL A 19 -16.47 15.78 -16.18
CA VAL A 19 -17.18 15.68 -14.91
C VAL A 19 -18.08 14.44 -14.96
N LEU A 20 -18.20 13.73 -13.84
CA LEU A 20 -19.11 12.60 -13.72
C LEU A 20 -20.55 13.09 -13.94
N GLY A 21 -21.23 12.59 -14.97
CA GLY A 21 -22.61 12.97 -15.31
C GLY A 21 -23.68 12.17 -14.58
N GLY A 22 -23.32 10.98 -14.10
CA GLY A 22 -24.19 10.06 -13.38
C GLY A 22 -23.66 8.63 -13.41
N LEU A 23 -24.32 7.75 -12.67
CA LEU A 23 -23.98 6.34 -12.51
C LEU A 23 -25.14 5.47 -12.93
N LYS A 24 -24.87 4.42 -13.69
CA LYS A 24 -25.81 3.30 -13.81
C LYS A 24 -25.61 2.35 -12.67
N VAL A 25 -26.70 2.06 -11.97
CA VAL A 25 -26.74 1.20 -10.79
C VAL A 25 -27.61 0.00 -11.11
N LYS A 26 -27.07 -1.21 -10.94
CA LYS A 26 -27.82 -2.46 -11.07
C LYS A 26 -28.13 -3.06 -9.70
N ASN A 27 -29.40 -3.36 -9.46
CA ASN A 27 -29.85 -4.10 -8.28
C ASN A 27 -29.51 -5.58 -8.43
N VAL A 28 -28.83 -6.16 -7.44
CA VAL A 28 -28.42 -7.57 -7.46
C VAL A 28 -29.59 -8.55 -7.22
N VAL A 29 -30.65 -8.12 -6.54
CA VAL A 29 -31.80 -8.98 -6.23
C VAL A 29 -32.80 -9.01 -7.38
N THR A 30 -33.15 -7.85 -7.94
CA THR A 30 -34.18 -7.74 -8.98
C THR A 30 -33.61 -7.72 -10.40
N GLY A 31 -32.33 -7.39 -10.55
CA GLY A 31 -31.68 -7.23 -11.86
C GLY A 31 -31.98 -5.89 -12.55
N ASP A 32 -32.83 -5.05 -11.96
CA ASP A 32 -33.21 -3.76 -12.52
C ASP A 32 -32.02 -2.80 -12.58
N VAL A 33 -31.96 -2.05 -13.68
CA VAL A 33 -30.94 -1.01 -13.91
C VAL A 33 -31.60 0.36 -13.77
N SER A 34 -31.00 1.23 -12.96
CA SER A 34 -31.46 2.59 -12.73
C SER A 34 -30.34 3.61 -12.94
N ASP A 35 -30.67 4.75 -13.53
CA ASP A 35 -29.75 5.89 -13.65
C ASP A 35 -29.78 6.75 -12.39
N LEU A 36 -28.62 6.95 -11.78
CA LEU A 36 -28.43 7.78 -10.59
C LEU A 36 -27.61 9.03 -10.96
N LYS A 37 -28.23 10.20 -10.92
CA LYS A 37 -27.57 11.47 -11.24
C LYS A 37 -26.74 11.95 -10.04
N VAL A 38 -25.43 11.74 -10.10
CA VAL A 38 -24.46 12.20 -9.09
C VAL A 38 -23.23 12.81 -9.76
N SER A 39 -22.64 13.80 -9.09
CA SER A 39 -21.48 14.53 -9.61
C SER A 39 -20.14 14.00 -9.10
N GLY A 40 -20.15 13.00 -8.20
CA GLY A 40 -18.94 12.43 -7.62
C GLY A 40 -19.12 10.97 -7.21
N LEU A 41 -18.06 10.18 -7.39
CA LEU A 41 -17.96 8.78 -7.02
C LEU A 41 -16.68 8.58 -6.20
N PHE A 42 -16.79 7.93 -5.05
CA PHE A 42 -15.65 7.60 -4.19
C PHE A 42 -15.56 6.09 -4.01
N PHE A 43 -14.41 5.51 -4.34
CA PHE A 43 -14.14 4.09 -4.12
C PHE A 43 -13.65 3.86 -2.69
N ALA A 44 -14.39 3.06 -1.93
CA ALA A 44 -14.06 2.69 -0.55
C ALA A 44 -14.06 1.16 -0.34
N ILE A 45 -13.55 0.42 -1.33
CA ILE A 45 -13.53 -1.06 -1.35
C ILE A 45 -12.38 -1.69 -0.55
N GLY A 46 -11.57 -0.89 0.13
CA GLY A 46 -10.36 -1.34 0.82
C GLY A 46 -9.08 -1.07 0.04
N HIS A 47 -7.95 -1.56 0.55
CA HIS A 47 -6.63 -1.37 -0.01
C HIS A 47 -5.94 -2.72 -0.15
N GLU A 48 -5.29 -2.95 -1.30
CA GLU A 48 -4.49 -4.15 -1.52
C GLU A 48 -3.03 -3.86 -1.15
N PRO A 49 -2.44 -4.56 -0.17
CA PRO A 49 -1.05 -4.37 0.20
C PRO A 49 -0.11 -4.82 -0.94
N ALA A 50 0.96 -4.06 -1.16
CA ALA A 50 1.94 -4.33 -2.22
C ALA A 50 2.92 -5.46 -1.85
N ALA A 51 2.44 -6.58 -1.30
CA ALA A 51 3.25 -7.69 -0.80
C ALA A 51 3.18 -8.96 -1.68
N LYS A 52 2.37 -8.98 -2.75
CA LYS A 52 2.21 -10.15 -3.65
C LYS A 52 3.53 -10.69 -4.23
N PHE A 53 4.56 -9.87 -4.34
CA PHE A 53 5.87 -10.30 -4.85
C PHE A 53 6.69 -11.10 -3.81
N LEU A 54 6.29 -11.05 -2.54
CA LEU A 54 6.91 -11.74 -1.40
C LEU A 54 6.19 -13.05 -1.07
N ASP A 55 5.20 -13.43 -1.87
CA ASP A 55 4.41 -14.64 -1.67
C ASP A 55 5.32 -15.87 -1.59
N GLY A 56 5.10 -16.69 -0.55
CA GLY A 56 5.94 -17.84 -0.20
C GLY A 56 7.30 -17.54 0.45
N GLN A 57 7.76 -16.29 0.49
CA GLN A 57 9.03 -15.90 1.13
C GLN A 57 8.84 -15.35 2.54
N LEU A 58 7.69 -14.71 2.80
CA LEU A 58 7.29 -14.21 4.11
C LEU A 58 5.89 -14.72 4.45
N GLU A 59 5.59 -14.80 5.74
CA GLU A 59 4.22 -15.07 6.18
C GLU A 59 3.34 -13.85 5.87
N LEU A 60 2.28 -14.10 5.10
CA LEU A 60 1.24 -13.13 4.78
C LEU A 60 -0.08 -13.55 5.45
N ASP A 61 -0.92 -12.59 5.83
CA ASP A 61 -2.28 -12.87 6.28
C ASP A 61 -3.22 -13.13 5.09
N GLU A 62 -4.46 -13.53 5.38
CA GLU A 62 -5.49 -13.82 4.36
C GLU A 62 -5.79 -12.61 3.46
N ASP A 63 -5.55 -11.40 3.96
CA ASP A 63 -5.75 -10.13 3.25
C ASP A 63 -4.49 -9.69 2.47
N GLY A 64 -3.39 -10.46 2.54
CA GLY A 64 -2.12 -10.23 1.86
C GLY A 64 -1.14 -9.30 2.58
N TYR A 65 -1.39 -8.94 3.85
CA TYR A 65 -0.49 -8.13 4.67
C TYR A 65 0.65 -8.96 5.24
N VAL A 66 1.83 -8.36 5.39
CA VAL A 66 2.96 -9.08 5.99
C VAL A 66 2.73 -9.25 7.49
N VAL A 67 2.80 -10.49 7.97
CA VAL A 67 2.66 -10.81 9.39
C VAL A 67 3.94 -10.40 10.13
N THR A 68 3.75 -9.58 11.16
CA THR A 68 4.83 -9.16 12.07
C THR A 68 4.55 -9.64 13.48
N LYS A 69 5.61 -9.79 14.29
CA LYS A 69 5.45 -10.03 15.73
C LYS A 69 4.78 -8.80 16.37
N PRO A 70 3.77 -8.98 17.25
CA PRO A 70 3.03 -7.88 17.84
C PRO A 70 3.93 -6.80 18.43
N SER A 71 3.64 -5.54 18.12
CA SER A 71 4.41 -4.37 18.57
C SER A 71 5.89 -4.40 18.16
N THR A 72 6.23 -5.06 17.05
CA THR A 72 7.57 -5.03 16.46
C THR A 72 7.50 -4.97 14.93
N THR A 73 8.64 -4.74 14.29
CA THR A 73 8.79 -4.74 12.82
C THR A 73 9.38 -6.05 12.27
N LYS A 74 9.49 -7.08 13.11
CA LYS A 74 10.13 -8.36 12.77
C LYS A 74 9.14 -9.28 12.05
N THR A 75 9.57 -9.80 10.92
CA THR A 75 8.80 -10.79 10.14
C THR A 75 9.15 -12.22 10.54
N SER A 76 8.59 -13.20 9.82
CA SER A 76 8.94 -14.63 9.95
C SER A 76 10.40 -14.93 9.63
N VAL A 77 11.05 -14.12 8.78
CA VAL A 77 12.47 -14.30 8.38
C VAL A 77 13.37 -13.34 9.14
N VAL A 78 14.37 -13.88 9.83
CA VAL A 78 15.37 -13.09 10.56
C VAL A 78 16.18 -12.25 9.57
N GLY A 79 16.32 -10.95 9.86
CA GLY A 79 16.97 -9.99 8.97
C GLY A 79 16.02 -9.28 8.01
N VAL A 80 14.77 -9.74 7.90
CA VAL A 80 13.73 -9.06 7.11
C VAL A 80 12.76 -8.35 8.05
N PHE A 81 12.62 -7.04 7.83
CA PHE A 81 11.78 -6.16 8.63
C PHE A 81 10.85 -5.35 7.73
N THR A 82 9.61 -5.15 8.17
CA THR A 82 8.57 -4.39 7.46
C THR A 82 8.09 -3.19 8.27
N ALA A 83 7.52 -2.20 7.59
CA ALA A 83 6.97 -0.98 8.17
C ALA A 83 5.88 -0.42 7.25
N GLY A 84 5.04 0.45 7.81
CA GLY A 84 3.95 1.13 7.10
C GLY A 84 2.79 0.22 6.73
N ASP A 85 2.02 0.66 5.74
CA ASP A 85 0.75 0.07 5.32
C ASP A 85 0.86 -1.38 4.80
N VAL A 86 2.07 -1.88 4.53
CA VAL A 86 2.28 -3.28 4.14
C VAL A 86 2.05 -4.25 5.31
N GLN A 87 2.17 -3.77 6.54
CA GLN A 87 1.93 -4.56 7.77
C GLN A 87 0.86 -3.94 8.69
N ASP A 88 0.39 -2.72 8.40
CA ASP A 88 -0.68 -2.04 9.16
C ASP A 88 -1.98 -1.93 8.34
N LYS A 89 -2.99 -2.72 8.72
CA LYS A 89 -4.33 -2.65 8.12
C LYS A 89 -5.29 -1.70 8.83
N SER A 90 -4.96 -1.25 10.04
CA SER A 90 -5.88 -0.54 10.92
C SER A 90 -5.73 0.98 10.84
N TYR A 91 -4.50 1.51 10.94
CA TYR A 91 -4.31 2.96 11.01
C TYR A 91 -4.11 3.58 9.64
N ARG A 92 -3.21 3.02 8.82
CA ARG A 92 -2.92 3.53 7.46
C ARG A 92 -2.69 5.05 7.43
N GLN A 93 -1.97 5.56 8.43
CA GLN A 93 -1.67 6.98 8.57
C GLN A 93 -0.20 7.23 8.27
N ALA A 94 0.10 8.36 7.63
CA ALA A 94 1.48 8.75 7.36
C ALA A 94 2.34 8.80 8.64
N ILE A 95 1.75 9.23 9.76
CA ILE A 95 2.46 9.31 11.04
C ILE A 95 2.75 7.94 11.66
N THR A 96 1.81 6.99 11.56
CA THR A 96 2.02 5.63 12.06
C THR A 96 3.05 4.89 11.20
N ALA A 97 2.99 5.10 9.88
CA ALA A 97 4.00 4.59 8.95
C ALA A 97 5.41 5.09 9.31
N ALA A 98 5.58 6.40 9.50
CA ALA A 98 6.87 6.98 9.89
C ALA A 98 7.39 6.43 11.22
N GLY A 99 6.52 6.25 12.22
CA GLY A 99 6.91 5.65 13.50
C GLY A 99 7.36 4.19 13.36
N THR A 100 6.68 3.41 12.53
CA THR A 100 7.10 2.02 12.26
C THR A 100 8.40 1.95 11.46
N ASP A 101 8.68 2.92 10.58
CA ASP A 101 9.93 2.99 9.82
C ASP A 101 11.14 3.23 10.74
N GLU A 102 11.01 4.14 11.71
CA GLU A 102 12.06 4.38 12.71
C GLU A 102 12.31 3.12 13.55
N MET A 103 11.24 2.45 13.99
CA MET A 103 11.33 1.18 14.73
C MET A 103 12.01 0.07 13.91
N ARG A 104 11.73 0.01 12.61
CA ARG A 104 12.34 -0.92 11.64
C ARG A 104 13.84 -0.70 11.56
N LEU A 105 14.25 0.55 11.41
CA LEU A 105 15.64 0.94 11.30
C LEU A 105 16.42 0.59 12.58
N PHE A 106 15.85 0.92 13.74
CA PHE A 106 16.47 0.60 15.02
C PHE A 106 16.61 -0.92 15.24
N SER A 107 15.56 -1.69 14.93
CA SER A 107 15.57 -3.15 15.06
C SER A 107 16.59 -3.83 14.13
N SER A 108 16.75 -3.29 12.92
CA SER A 108 17.75 -3.73 11.95
C SER A 108 19.18 -3.44 12.44
N GLY A 109 19.43 -2.22 12.94
CA GLY A 109 20.75 -1.85 13.48
C GLY A 109 21.18 -2.71 14.67
N TYR A 110 20.25 -3.03 15.57
CA TYR A 110 20.52 -3.92 16.70
C TYR A 110 20.87 -5.34 16.25
N LEU A 111 20.17 -5.87 15.24
CA LEU A 111 20.44 -7.20 14.71
C LEU A 111 21.85 -7.27 14.09
N ILE A 112 22.25 -6.24 13.34
CA ILE A 112 23.59 -6.14 12.75
C ILE A 112 24.66 -6.17 13.85
N CYS A 113 24.44 -5.48 14.98
CA CYS A 113 25.37 -5.42 16.09
C CYS A 113 25.50 -6.75 16.85
N GLN A 114 24.45 -7.58 16.86
CA GLN A 114 24.45 -8.90 17.52
C GLN A 114 25.08 -10.01 16.67
N LEU A 115 25.27 -9.80 15.37
CA LEU A 115 25.98 -10.78 14.55
C LEU A 115 27.45 -10.82 15.02
N PRO A 116 27.98 -12.01 15.36
CA PRO A 116 29.39 -12.11 15.71
C PRO A 116 30.22 -11.56 14.54
N PHE A 117 31.16 -10.66 14.86
CA PHE A 117 32.08 -10.02 13.94
C PHE A 117 32.88 -11.10 13.17
N LEU A 118 32.31 -11.65 12.10
CA LEU A 118 32.97 -12.63 11.26
C LEU A 118 33.83 -11.85 10.26
N ASN A 119 35.11 -11.76 10.61
CA ASN A 119 36.25 -11.39 9.78
C ASN A 119 36.18 -10.09 8.97
N SER A 120 37.09 -9.19 9.34
CA SER A 120 37.63 -8.10 8.55
C SER A 120 37.82 -8.48 7.07
N SER A 121 36.94 -7.99 6.19
CA SER A 121 37.17 -7.78 4.73
C SER A 121 35.94 -7.25 4.01
N ILE A 122 34.79 -7.13 4.67
CA ILE A 122 33.65 -6.44 4.09
C ILE A 122 33.87 -4.95 4.37
N GLU A 123 34.47 -4.23 3.41
CA GLU A 123 34.27 -2.79 3.34
C GLU A 123 32.78 -2.51 3.50
N PRO A 124 32.36 -1.46 4.22
CA PRO A 124 30.96 -1.05 4.27
C PRO A 124 30.59 -0.54 2.88
N LYS A 125 30.38 -1.47 1.93
CA LYS A 125 29.55 -1.24 0.77
C LYS A 125 28.20 -0.99 1.39
N PHE A 126 27.84 0.28 1.42
CA PHE A 126 26.52 0.80 1.66
C PHE A 126 25.57 -0.03 0.79
N LEU A 127 25.11 -1.17 1.32
CA LEU A 127 24.12 -1.99 0.64
C LEU A 127 22.95 -1.04 0.52
N PRO A 128 22.53 -0.69 -0.70
CA PRO A 128 21.44 0.25 -0.86
C PRO A 128 20.26 -0.37 -0.13
N TYR A 129 19.89 0.23 1.01
CA TYR A 129 18.59 0.03 1.60
C TYR A 129 17.61 0.27 0.45
N GLN A 130 16.98 -0.79 -0.05
CA GLN A 130 15.93 -0.65 -1.04
C GLN A 130 14.72 -0.05 -0.33
N ILE A 131 14.74 1.27 -0.23
CA ILE A 131 13.56 2.08 0.05
C ILE A 131 12.76 2.05 -1.26
N TYR A 132 11.85 1.08 -1.37
CA TYR A 132 10.90 1.05 -2.49
C TYR A 132 9.80 2.08 -2.21
N TRP A 133 9.97 3.28 -2.76
CA TRP A 133 8.87 4.23 -2.92
C TRP A 133 8.44 4.22 -4.39
N LYS A 134 7.32 3.56 -4.71
CA LYS A 134 6.79 3.54 -6.09
C LYS A 134 6.10 4.89 -6.37
N LYS A 135 6.88 5.91 -6.75
CA LYS A 135 6.34 7.19 -7.24
C LYS A 135 5.84 7.00 -8.67
N THR A 136 4.60 6.57 -8.82
CA THR A 136 3.95 6.56 -10.14
C THR A 136 3.54 8.00 -10.48
N TYR A 137 4.45 8.77 -11.07
CA TYR A 137 4.08 10.01 -11.77
C TYR A 137 4.94 10.17 -13.02
N LYS A 138 4.41 9.70 -14.16
CA LYS A 138 4.90 10.08 -15.49
C LYS A 138 4.56 11.56 -15.69
N ARG A 139 5.57 12.43 -15.74
CA ARG A 139 5.48 13.69 -16.49
C ARG A 139 6.85 14.14 -16.97
N THR A 140 7.02 14.00 -18.27
CA THR A 140 8.07 14.55 -19.11
C THR A 140 8.15 16.06 -18.95
N ILE A 141 9.24 16.60 -18.40
CA ILE A 141 9.61 18.01 -18.58
C ILE A 141 11.08 18.07 -18.98
N LYS A 142 11.28 18.65 -20.17
CA LYS A 142 12.55 18.85 -20.86
C LYS A 142 13.52 19.68 -20.01
N LYS A 143 14.79 19.32 -20.18
CA LYS A 143 16.02 20.02 -19.79
C LYS A 143 15.92 21.55 -19.96
N HIS A 144 16.37 22.30 -18.96
CA HIS A 144 17.24 23.47 -19.14
C HIS A 144 18.02 23.73 -17.84
N CYS A 145 19.30 23.41 -17.89
CA CYS A 145 20.32 23.74 -16.91
C CYS A 145 21.14 24.88 -17.54
N GLN A 146 21.22 26.02 -16.86
CA GLN A 146 22.31 26.96 -17.05
C GLN A 146 22.90 27.24 -15.66
N ILE A 147 24.24 27.14 -15.68
CA ILE A 147 25.32 27.41 -14.72
C ILE A 147 24.93 28.32 -13.56
#